data_AF-A0A6J6JUF3-F1
#
_entry.id   AF-A0A6J6JUF3-F1
#
_cell.length_a   1.000
_cell.length_b   1.000
_cell.length_c   1.000
_cell.angle_alpha   90.00
_cell.angle_beta   90.00
_cell.angle_gamma   90.00
#
_symmetry.space_group_name_H-M   'P 1'
#
loop_
_entity.id
_entity.type
_entity.pdbx_description
1 polymer ?
#
loop_
_entity_poly.entity_id
_entity_poly.type
_entity_poly.pdbx_seq_one_letter_code
_entity_poly.pdbx_strand_id
1 'polypeptide(L)'
;MERATLHNQDVVRAKAVLIGDTVVIRKAGDVIPEILGPVVEARDGTQREFVMPTQCPDCGATLAAAKSGDIDLRCPNAKDCPAQVRGRVEHIGSRGGLDIEGLGEVSAFALTQPVEPTIAPLRTEARLFELSVEELFPIVVDVRDADTGEPKRDPLTQEPVRQTPFRRKRQKSDPAYDPQSPVFAGDEEWVPSKAAFELIAQRDKAKTQPLWRFLVALNIRHVGPVAARALASHFGSLEGIEAASLEELSEVDGVGETIAVSIMEWLRVDWHREIIDRWRACGVSFADSPAPVSSGDQPLRGAIVVVTGSIPGYSRDGAEEAVIAAGGKPSSSVSTKTTVVVAGEGAGSKRASAEALGVPILEAEKFELLLREGLSVLEL
;
A
#
# COMPACT_ATOMS: atom_id res chain seq x y z
N MET A 1 7.67 -12.71 20.65
CA MET A 1 7.94 -12.64 19.20
C MET A 1 7.45 -13.94 18.62
N GLU A 2 6.40 -13.88 17.83
CA GLU A 2 5.59 -15.07 17.50
C GLU A 2 5.74 -15.49 16.03
N ARG A 3 6.35 -14.64 15.18
CA ARG A 3 6.48 -14.88 13.74
C ARG A 3 7.82 -14.44 13.18
N ALA A 4 8.29 -15.18 12.17
CA ALA A 4 9.45 -14.85 11.36
C ALA A 4 9.21 -15.37 9.93
N THR A 5 9.64 -14.62 8.93
CA THR A 5 9.52 -15.06 7.54
C THR A 5 10.45 -16.24 7.26
N LEU A 6 9.99 -17.17 6.44
CA LEU A 6 10.79 -18.25 5.89
C LEU A 6 11.17 -18.01 4.43
N HIS A 7 10.84 -16.83 3.90
CA HIS A 7 11.04 -16.41 2.51
C HIS A 7 10.29 -17.27 1.50
N ASN A 8 10.80 -18.45 1.15
CA ASN A 8 10.21 -19.36 0.18
C ASN A 8 10.57 -20.83 0.47
N GLN A 9 9.98 -21.76 -0.30
CA GLN A 9 10.14 -23.21 -0.08
C GLN A 9 11.60 -23.67 -0.13
N ASP A 10 12.42 -23.07 -0.99
CA ASP A 10 13.81 -23.49 -1.17
C ASP A 10 14.66 -23.04 0.03
N VAL A 11 14.39 -21.85 0.58
CA VAL A 11 15.01 -21.39 1.83
C VAL A 11 14.61 -22.27 3.01
N VAL A 12 13.35 -22.71 3.10
CA VAL A 12 12.91 -23.67 4.13
C VAL A 12 13.70 -24.97 4.04
N ARG A 13 13.81 -25.55 2.83
CA ARG A 13 14.58 -26.78 2.60
C ARG A 13 16.07 -26.59 2.89
N ALA A 14 16.66 -25.48 2.45
CA ALA A 14 18.06 -25.17 2.68
C ALA A 14 18.39 -25.00 4.18
N LYS A 15 17.46 -24.42 4.95
CA LYS A 15 17.56 -24.31 6.42
C LYS A 15 17.20 -25.61 7.14
N ALA A 16 16.75 -26.64 6.43
CA ALA A 16 16.30 -27.93 6.94
C ALA A 16 15.23 -27.83 8.06
N VAL A 17 14.41 -26.77 8.02
CA VAL A 17 13.36 -26.51 9.02
C VAL A 17 12.13 -27.35 8.68
N LEU A 18 11.61 -28.06 9.67
CA LEU A 18 10.39 -28.85 9.60
C LEU A 18 9.30 -28.24 10.49
N ILE A 19 8.04 -28.51 10.16
CA ILE A 19 6.91 -28.15 11.02
C ILE A 19 6.99 -29.01 12.30
N GLY A 20 6.98 -28.35 13.45
CA GLY A 20 7.18 -28.97 14.76
C GLY A 20 8.61 -28.85 15.31
N ASP A 21 9.55 -28.26 14.55
CA ASP A 21 10.91 -28.00 15.06
C ASP A 21 10.92 -26.91 16.15
N THR A 22 11.79 -27.09 17.13
CA THR A 22 12.35 -25.96 17.91
C THR A 22 13.41 -25.28 17.04
N VAL A 23 13.35 -23.95 16.89
CA VAL A 23 14.22 -23.20 15.97
C VAL A 23 15.06 -22.15 16.67
N VAL A 24 16.24 -21.88 16.12
CA VAL A 24 17.12 -20.78 16.54
C VAL A 24 16.72 -19.52 15.78
N ILE A 25 16.47 -18.44 16.53
CA ILE A 25 16.04 -17.15 15.98
C ILE A 25 17.11 -16.11 16.26
N ARG A 26 17.44 -15.32 15.25
CA ARG A 26 18.28 -14.14 15.36
C ARG A 26 17.43 -12.87 15.26
N LYS A 27 17.62 -11.96 16.20
CA LYS A 27 17.06 -10.61 16.17
C LYS A 27 18.11 -9.62 16.63
N ALA A 28 18.31 -8.54 15.89
CA ALA A 28 19.17 -7.43 16.27
C ALA A 28 18.34 -6.13 16.29
N GLY A 29 18.18 -5.51 17.45
CA GLY A 29 17.35 -4.30 17.60
C GLY A 29 15.91 -4.49 17.15
N ASP A 30 15.32 -3.48 16.49
CA ASP A 30 13.95 -3.51 15.96
C ASP A 30 13.84 -4.12 14.54
N VAL A 31 14.79 -4.97 14.16
CA VAL A 31 14.82 -5.63 12.84
C VAL A 31 13.89 -6.86 12.79
N ILE A 32 13.35 -7.15 11.60
CA ILE A 32 12.55 -8.34 11.30
C ILE A 32 13.35 -9.59 11.72
N PRO A 33 12.78 -10.46 12.56
CA PRO A 33 13.49 -11.63 13.05
C PRO A 33 13.71 -12.67 11.96
N GLU A 34 14.82 -13.40 12.07
CA GLU A 34 15.22 -14.43 11.12
C GLU A 34 15.35 -15.79 11.81
N ILE A 35 14.73 -16.82 11.23
CA ILE A 35 14.96 -18.21 11.61
C ILE A 35 16.29 -18.66 10.99
N LEU A 36 17.26 -19.07 11.81
CA LEU A 36 18.56 -19.57 11.32
C LEU A 36 18.50 -21.04 10.92
N GLY A 37 17.73 -21.84 11.66
CA GLY A 37 17.61 -23.28 11.46
C GLY A 37 17.04 -23.99 12.69
N PRO A 38 16.84 -25.32 12.63
CA PRO A 38 16.32 -26.11 13.72
C PRO A 38 17.38 -26.44 14.77
N VAL A 39 16.94 -26.70 16.00
CA VAL A 39 17.74 -27.40 17.02
C VAL A 39 17.53 -28.89 16.81
N VAL A 40 18.42 -29.50 16.03
CA VAL A 40 18.25 -30.89 15.53
C VAL A 40 18.16 -31.90 16.67
N GLU A 41 18.89 -31.67 17.76
CA GLU A 41 18.90 -32.52 18.96
C GLU A 41 17.58 -32.51 19.73
N ALA A 42 16.72 -31.52 19.50
CA ALA A 42 15.40 -31.41 20.14
C ALA A 42 14.29 -32.15 19.37
N ARG A 43 14.61 -32.78 18.23
CA ARG A 43 13.63 -33.53 17.44
C ARG A 43 13.20 -34.81 18.16
N ASP A 44 11.89 -35.05 18.16
CA ASP A 44 11.26 -36.23 18.75
C ASP A 44 10.70 -37.21 17.69
N GLY A 45 10.87 -36.89 16.41
CA GLY A 45 10.40 -37.70 15.28
C GLY A 45 8.98 -37.39 14.82
N THR A 46 8.27 -36.46 15.46
CA THR A 46 6.93 -36.01 15.05
C THR A 46 6.96 -34.92 13.98
N GLN A 47 8.14 -34.38 13.69
CA GLN A 47 8.33 -33.28 12.75
C GLN A 47 7.98 -33.71 11.31
N ARG A 48 7.40 -32.80 10.54
CA ARG A 48 7.01 -33.04 9.14
C ARG A 48 7.48 -31.95 8.20
N GLU A 49 7.75 -32.34 6.96
CA GLU A 49 8.17 -31.40 5.92
C GLU A 49 7.06 -30.38 5.62
N PHE A 50 7.47 -29.13 5.40
CA PHE A 50 6.59 -28.13 4.80
C PHE A 50 6.50 -28.38 3.30
N VAL A 51 5.26 -28.56 2.81
CA VAL A 51 4.97 -28.70 1.39
C VAL A 51 4.27 -27.42 0.94
N MET A 52 4.88 -26.71 -0.01
CA MET A 52 4.29 -25.53 -0.62
C MET A 52 2.97 -25.93 -1.32
N PRO A 53 1.85 -25.22 -1.09
CA PRO A 53 0.59 -25.53 -1.76
C PRO A 53 0.72 -25.43 -3.28
N THR A 54 0.05 -26.33 -4.00
CA THR A 54 -0.01 -26.29 -5.47
C THR A 54 -1.21 -25.47 -5.98
N GLN A 55 -2.22 -25.27 -5.13
CA GLN A 55 -3.40 -24.46 -5.41
C GLN A 55 -3.44 -23.26 -4.45
N CYS A 56 -3.91 -22.12 -4.96
CA CYS A 56 -4.08 -20.92 -4.16
C CYS A 56 -5.11 -21.18 -3.04
N PRO A 57 -4.78 -20.91 -1.77
CA PRO A 57 -5.70 -21.15 -0.66
C PRO A 57 -6.93 -20.22 -0.69
N ASP A 58 -6.87 -19.08 -1.40
CA ASP A 58 -7.97 -18.11 -1.46
C ASP A 58 -8.88 -18.27 -2.68
N CYS A 59 -8.38 -18.79 -3.82
CA CYS A 59 -9.19 -18.90 -5.05
C CYS A 59 -9.07 -20.24 -5.79
N GLY A 60 -8.27 -21.18 -5.30
CA GLY A 60 -8.09 -22.51 -5.90
C GLY A 60 -7.26 -22.56 -7.18
N ALA A 61 -6.85 -21.42 -7.75
CA ALA A 61 -6.02 -21.40 -8.96
C ALA A 61 -4.70 -22.15 -8.77
N THR A 62 -4.24 -22.90 -9.77
CA THR A 62 -2.92 -23.56 -9.72
C THR A 62 -1.83 -22.51 -9.66
N LEU A 63 -0.98 -22.60 -8.63
CA LEU A 63 0.13 -21.66 -8.44
C LEU A 63 1.23 -21.94 -9.47
N ALA A 64 1.88 -20.88 -9.94
CA ALA A 64 2.95 -20.96 -10.92
C ALA A 64 4.02 -19.90 -10.67
N ALA A 65 5.23 -20.16 -11.13
CA ALA A 65 6.27 -19.15 -11.24
C ALA A 65 5.80 -18.03 -12.18
N ALA A 66 6.07 -16.76 -11.83
CA ALA A 66 5.65 -15.64 -12.69
C ALA A 66 6.43 -15.57 -14.00
N LYS A 67 7.69 -16.00 -13.98
CA LYS A 67 8.55 -16.16 -15.16
C LYS A 67 9.38 -17.44 -15.04
N SER A 68 9.91 -17.91 -16.16
CA SER A 68 10.84 -19.05 -16.18
C SER A 68 12.05 -18.76 -15.28
N GLY A 69 12.31 -19.65 -14.32
CA GLY A 69 13.40 -19.50 -13.35
C GLY A 69 13.03 -18.79 -12.05
N ASP A 70 11.82 -18.22 -11.92
CA ASP A 70 11.36 -17.70 -10.64
C ASP A 70 11.07 -18.87 -9.68
N ILE A 71 11.68 -18.81 -8.49
CA ILE A 71 11.49 -19.80 -7.42
C ILE A 71 10.13 -19.61 -6.73
N ASP A 72 9.67 -18.37 -6.64
CA ASP A 72 8.45 -18.01 -5.93
C ASP A 72 7.22 -18.37 -6.77
N LEU A 73 6.35 -19.19 -6.18
CA LEU A 73 5.04 -19.49 -6.75
C LEU A 73 4.07 -18.35 -6.43
N ARG A 74 3.33 -17.93 -7.45
CA ARG A 74 2.33 -16.86 -7.36
C ARG A 74 1.01 -17.34 -7.93
N CYS A 75 -0.08 -16.76 -7.45
CA CYS A 75 -1.39 -17.02 -8.00
C CYS A 75 -1.53 -16.30 -9.35
N PRO A 76 -1.79 -17.03 -10.47
CA PRO A 76 -1.93 -16.41 -11.78
C PRO A 76 -3.29 -15.70 -11.97
N ASN A 77 -4.26 -15.95 -11.08
CA ASN A 77 -5.55 -15.27 -11.11
C ASN A 77 -5.42 -13.82 -10.60
N ALA A 78 -4.88 -12.95 -11.43
CA ALA A 78 -4.67 -11.54 -11.10
C ALA A 78 -5.98 -10.74 -11.00
N LYS A 79 -7.02 -11.12 -11.76
CA LYS A 79 -8.27 -10.35 -11.85
C LYS A 79 -9.04 -10.37 -10.53
N ASP A 80 -9.48 -11.55 -10.10
CA ASP A 80 -10.49 -11.68 -9.04
C ASP A 80 -10.12 -12.65 -7.90
N CYS A 81 -8.84 -13.03 -7.79
CA CYS A 81 -8.37 -13.73 -6.58
C CYS A 81 -8.58 -12.83 -5.35
N PRO A 82 -9.38 -13.23 -4.35
CA PRO A 82 -9.75 -12.34 -3.25
C PRO A 82 -8.56 -11.78 -2.48
N ALA A 83 -7.51 -12.58 -2.25
CA ALA A 83 -6.28 -12.12 -1.60
C ALA A 83 -5.50 -11.10 -2.44
N GLN A 84 -5.50 -11.23 -3.77
CA GLN A 84 -4.84 -10.24 -4.63
C GLN A 84 -5.64 -8.95 -4.70
N VAL A 85 -6.98 -9.04 -4.81
CA VAL A 85 -7.86 -7.87 -4.78
C VAL A 85 -7.72 -7.14 -3.45
N ARG A 86 -7.69 -7.86 -2.32
CA ARG A 86 -7.43 -7.29 -0.99
C ARG A 86 -6.11 -6.51 -0.97
N GLY A 87 -5.02 -7.12 -1.44
CA GLY A 87 -3.72 -6.46 -1.48
C GLY A 87 -3.71 -5.20 -2.35
N ARG A 88 -4.39 -5.21 -3.50
CA ARG A 88 -4.52 -4.02 -4.36
C ARG A 88 -5.38 -2.94 -3.70
N VAL A 89 -6.50 -3.29 -3.09
CA VAL A 89 -7.40 -2.36 -2.38
C VAL A 89 -6.69 -1.72 -1.18
N GLU A 90 -5.92 -2.49 -0.41
CA GLU A 90 -5.09 -1.97 0.68
C GLU A 90 -3.98 -1.03 0.16
N HIS A 91 -3.30 -1.42 -0.93
CA HIS A 91 -2.29 -0.57 -1.57
C HIS A 91 -2.89 0.76 -2.07
N ILE A 92 -4.09 0.73 -2.66
CA ILE A 92 -4.83 1.93 -3.06
C ILE A 92 -5.10 2.84 -1.86
N GLY A 93 -5.50 2.29 -0.71
CA GLY A 93 -5.75 3.07 0.50
C GLY A 93 -4.51 3.60 1.21
N SER A 94 -3.33 3.04 0.92
CA SER A 94 -2.07 3.42 1.58
C SER A 94 -1.68 4.88 1.32
N ARG A 95 -0.80 5.43 2.18
CA ARG A 95 -0.23 6.78 2.03
C ARG A 95 0.49 7.00 0.70
N GLY A 96 1.13 5.95 0.17
CA GLY A 96 1.80 6.00 -1.13
C GLY A 96 0.85 5.82 -2.32
N GLY A 97 -0.38 5.35 -2.08
CA GLY A 97 -1.46 5.27 -3.04
C GLY A 97 -2.31 6.53 -3.01
N LEU A 98 -3.60 6.39 -2.71
CA LEU A 98 -4.58 7.49 -2.69
C LEU A 98 -4.81 8.10 -1.30
N ASP A 99 -4.14 7.58 -0.26
CA ASP A 99 -4.22 8.09 1.11
C ASP A 99 -5.66 8.12 1.64
N ILE A 100 -6.37 7.00 1.52
CA ILE A 100 -7.76 6.86 1.97
C ILE A 100 -7.75 6.35 3.41
N GLU A 101 -7.86 7.28 4.37
CA GLU A 101 -8.00 6.91 5.78
C GLU A 101 -9.21 5.97 5.98
N GLY A 102 -9.02 4.91 6.77
CA GLY A 102 -10.03 3.88 6.98
C GLY A 102 -10.04 2.76 5.93
N LEU A 103 -9.30 2.88 4.82
CA LEU A 103 -9.10 1.79 3.84
C LEU A 103 -7.79 1.03 4.11
N GLY A 104 -7.67 0.46 5.31
CA GLY A 104 -6.56 -0.43 5.69
C GLY A 104 -6.91 -1.92 5.57
N GLU A 105 -6.05 -2.79 6.11
CA GLU A 105 -6.18 -4.25 6.07
C GLU A 105 -7.59 -4.77 6.41
N VAL A 106 -8.19 -4.30 7.52
CA VAL A 106 -9.51 -4.75 7.97
C VAL A 106 -10.62 -4.38 6.98
N SER A 107 -10.63 -3.14 6.50
CA SER A 107 -11.64 -2.67 5.55
C SER A 107 -11.44 -3.31 4.18
N ALA A 108 -10.20 -3.43 3.71
CA ALA A 108 -9.88 -4.11 2.46
C ALA A 108 -10.32 -5.59 2.52
N PHE A 109 -10.06 -6.29 3.62
CA PHE A 109 -10.55 -7.65 3.84
C PHE A 109 -12.08 -7.69 3.84
N ALA A 110 -12.75 -6.77 4.54
CA ALA A 110 -14.20 -6.71 4.59
C ALA A 110 -14.87 -6.46 3.23
N LEU A 111 -14.24 -5.69 2.37
CA LEU A 111 -14.74 -5.39 1.03
C LEU A 111 -14.51 -6.53 0.02
N THR A 112 -13.56 -7.43 0.27
CA THR A 112 -13.09 -8.41 -0.72
C THR A 112 -13.33 -9.87 -0.32
N GLN A 113 -13.38 -10.15 0.99
CA GLN A 113 -13.53 -11.47 1.58
C GLN A 113 -14.58 -11.50 2.73
N PRO A 114 -15.78 -10.90 2.56
CA PRO A 114 -16.82 -10.99 3.57
C PRO A 114 -17.42 -12.39 3.69
N VAL A 115 -17.96 -12.68 4.88
CA VAL A 115 -18.88 -13.79 5.11
C VAL A 115 -20.26 -13.44 4.56
N GLU A 116 -20.70 -12.21 4.82
CA GLU A 116 -21.92 -11.62 4.28
C GLU A 116 -21.60 -10.22 3.77
N PRO A 117 -22.08 -9.80 2.59
CA PRO A 117 -22.79 -10.62 1.60
C PRO A 117 -21.88 -11.70 0.98
N THR A 118 -22.46 -12.79 0.49
CA THR A 118 -21.69 -13.89 -0.15
C THR A 118 -20.94 -13.42 -1.41
N ILE A 119 -21.49 -12.42 -2.11
CA ILE A 119 -20.79 -11.75 -3.20
C ILE A 119 -20.08 -10.55 -2.62
N ALA A 120 -18.75 -10.57 -2.62
CA ALA A 120 -17.94 -9.47 -2.12
C ALA A 120 -18.28 -8.15 -2.84
N PRO A 121 -18.41 -7.02 -2.11
CA PRO A 121 -18.61 -5.70 -2.70
C PRO A 121 -17.57 -5.36 -3.77
N LEU A 122 -16.31 -5.74 -3.54
CA LEU A 122 -15.19 -5.57 -4.46
C LEU A 122 -14.66 -6.94 -4.92
N ARG A 123 -15.15 -7.41 -6.06
CA ARG A 123 -14.52 -8.52 -6.82
C ARG A 123 -13.28 -8.08 -7.60
N THR A 124 -13.21 -6.79 -7.89
CA THR A 124 -12.04 -6.03 -8.34
C THR A 124 -12.13 -4.64 -7.69
N GLU A 125 -11.05 -3.87 -7.79
CA GLU A 125 -10.96 -2.47 -7.35
C GLU A 125 -11.78 -1.50 -8.21
N ALA A 126 -12.37 -1.97 -9.32
CA ALA A 126 -13.05 -1.11 -10.29
C ALA A 126 -14.27 -0.38 -9.70
N ARG A 127 -14.96 -0.99 -8.73
CA ARG A 127 -16.13 -0.41 -8.04
C ARG A 127 -15.78 0.44 -6.81
N LEU A 128 -14.50 0.65 -6.48
CA LEU A 128 -14.10 1.31 -5.24
C LEU A 128 -14.82 2.65 -5.03
N PHE A 129 -14.87 3.49 -6.08
CA PHE A 129 -15.52 4.80 -6.05
C PHE A 129 -17.05 4.80 -6.15
N GLU A 130 -17.65 3.63 -6.38
CA GLU A 130 -19.11 3.43 -6.45
C GLU A 130 -19.73 3.03 -5.10
N LEU A 131 -18.91 2.54 -4.15
CA LEU A 131 -19.41 1.98 -2.90
C LEU A 131 -20.36 2.93 -2.16
N SER A 132 -21.46 2.41 -1.63
CA SER A 132 -22.36 3.19 -0.78
C SER A 132 -22.32 2.74 0.67
N VAL A 133 -22.77 3.59 1.60
CA VAL A 133 -22.93 3.19 3.01
C VAL A 133 -23.89 1.99 3.14
N GLU A 134 -24.89 1.92 2.27
CA GLU A 134 -25.85 0.81 2.20
C GLU A 134 -25.18 -0.52 1.79
N GLU A 135 -24.22 -0.48 0.85
CA GLU A 135 -23.44 -1.67 0.48
C GLU A 135 -22.44 -2.09 1.57
N LEU A 136 -21.92 -1.13 2.36
CA LEU A 136 -21.04 -1.43 3.49
C LEU A 136 -21.79 -2.03 4.69
N PHE A 137 -23.01 -1.57 4.92
CA PHE A 137 -23.79 -1.88 6.11
C PHE A 137 -23.98 -3.37 6.42
N PRO A 138 -24.33 -4.26 5.45
CA PRO A 138 -24.55 -5.67 5.74
C PRO A 138 -23.25 -6.45 5.95
N ILE A 139 -22.08 -5.84 5.81
CA ILE A 139 -20.83 -6.58 5.80
C ILE A 139 -20.55 -7.23 7.16
N VAL A 140 -20.37 -8.55 7.12
CA VAL A 140 -19.91 -9.40 8.22
C VAL A 140 -18.62 -10.08 7.79
N VAL A 141 -17.61 -10.08 8.65
CA VAL A 141 -16.35 -10.78 8.42
C VAL A 141 -16.00 -11.66 9.60
N ASP A 142 -15.31 -12.76 9.32
CA ASP A 142 -14.61 -13.50 10.35
C ASP A 142 -13.40 -12.68 10.82
N VAL A 143 -13.29 -12.49 12.13
CA VAL A 143 -12.11 -11.92 12.75
C VAL A 143 -10.97 -12.89 12.50
N ARG A 144 -9.90 -12.41 11.87
CA ARG A 144 -8.70 -13.21 11.70
C ARG A 144 -7.80 -13.05 12.90
N ASP A 145 -7.23 -14.16 13.32
CA ASP A 145 -6.14 -14.17 14.26
C ASP A 145 -4.95 -13.45 13.61
N ALA A 146 -4.44 -12.43 14.31
CA ALA A 146 -3.41 -11.55 13.74
C ALA A 146 -2.11 -12.29 13.45
N ASP A 147 -1.88 -13.44 14.11
CA ASP A 147 -0.65 -14.22 14.02
C ASP A 147 -0.74 -15.27 12.91
N THR A 148 -1.78 -16.08 12.91
CA THR A 148 -1.96 -17.18 11.95
C THR A 148 -2.67 -16.75 10.67
N GLY A 149 -3.42 -15.66 10.70
CA GLY A 149 -4.32 -15.25 9.61
C GLY A 149 -5.54 -16.15 9.43
N GLU A 150 -5.71 -17.16 10.29
CA GLU A 150 -6.88 -18.04 10.31
C GLU A 150 -8.08 -17.36 11.01
N PRO A 151 -9.33 -17.78 10.74
CA PRO A 151 -10.47 -17.31 11.51
C PRO A 151 -10.28 -17.60 13.00
N LYS A 152 -10.29 -16.55 13.83
CA LYS A 152 -10.29 -16.65 15.27
C LYS A 152 -11.55 -17.39 15.71
N ARG A 153 -11.40 -18.42 16.53
CA ARG A 153 -12.52 -19.23 17.02
C ARG A 153 -12.88 -18.89 18.47
N ASP A 154 -14.15 -18.92 18.79
CA ASP A 154 -14.64 -18.81 20.16
C ASP A 154 -14.20 -20.06 20.96
N PRO A 155 -13.62 -19.90 22.16
CA PRO A 155 -13.02 -21.02 22.90
C PRO A 155 -14.04 -22.06 23.37
N LEU A 156 -15.32 -21.69 23.53
CA LEU A 156 -16.37 -22.58 24.02
C LEU A 156 -17.09 -23.28 22.88
N THR A 157 -17.44 -22.54 21.82
CA THR A 157 -18.26 -23.04 20.70
C THR A 157 -17.43 -23.53 19.53
N GLN A 158 -16.16 -23.14 19.45
CA GLN A 158 -15.25 -23.36 18.30
C GLN A 158 -15.73 -22.70 17.00
N GLU A 159 -16.79 -21.88 17.03
CA GLU A 159 -17.28 -21.14 15.86
C GLU A 159 -16.38 -19.92 15.56
N PRO A 160 -16.24 -19.51 14.28
CA PRO A 160 -15.54 -18.29 13.93
C PRO A 160 -16.16 -17.05 14.61
N VAL A 161 -15.32 -16.23 15.22
CA VAL A 161 -15.71 -14.94 15.80
C VAL A 161 -15.99 -13.98 14.65
N ARG A 162 -17.21 -13.42 14.62
CA ARG A 162 -17.64 -12.49 13.57
C ARG A 162 -17.64 -11.04 14.05
N GLN A 163 -17.37 -10.13 13.13
CA GLN A 163 -17.48 -8.69 13.36
C GLN A 163 -18.23 -7.99 12.22
N THR A 164 -18.83 -6.84 12.54
CA THR A 164 -19.57 -5.98 11.61
C THR A 164 -18.91 -4.60 11.55
N PRO A 165 -17.83 -4.42 10.77
CA PRO A 165 -17.00 -3.21 10.85
C PRO A 165 -17.76 -1.91 10.51
N PHE A 166 -18.80 -2.01 9.69
CA PHE A 166 -19.51 -0.86 9.14
C PHE A 166 -20.89 -0.60 9.75
N ARG A 167 -21.27 -1.35 10.80
CA ARG A 167 -22.52 -1.10 11.55
C ARG A 167 -22.34 -1.35 13.04
N ARG A 168 -23.20 -0.71 13.85
CA ARG A 168 -23.28 -0.89 15.30
C ARG A 168 -24.75 -0.97 15.74
N LYS A 169 -25.00 -1.55 16.91
CA LYS A 169 -26.34 -1.55 17.48
C LYS A 169 -26.85 -0.13 17.69
N ARG A 170 -28.13 0.07 17.37
CA ARG A 170 -28.88 1.30 17.60
C ARG A 170 -28.92 1.61 19.10
N GLN A 171 -28.70 2.88 19.43
CA GLN A 171 -28.78 3.42 20.78
C GLN A 171 -29.95 4.41 20.88
N LYS A 172 -30.37 4.73 22.11
CA LYS A 172 -31.48 5.66 22.36
C LYS A 172 -31.25 7.07 21.81
N SER A 173 -29.98 7.46 21.61
CA SER A 173 -29.60 8.75 21.05
C SER A 173 -29.66 8.79 19.51
N ASP A 174 -29.77 7.64 18.86
CA ASP A 174 -29.88 7.58 17.41
C ASP A 174 -31.31 7.97 16.95
N PRO A 175 -31.47 8.58 15.77
CA PRO A 175 -32.79 8.86 15.20
C PRO A 175 -33.65 7.60 15.13
N ALA A 176 -34.98 7.71 15.24
CA ALA A 176 -35.86 6.56 15.02
C ALA A 176 -35.66 5.99 13.61
N TYR A 177 -35.74 4.66 13.46
CA TYR A 177 -35.71 4.03 12.15
C TYR A 177 -36.93 4.49 11.34
N ASP A 178 -36.67 4.99 10.13
CA ASP A 178 -37.68 5.37 9.16
C ASP A 178 -37.40 4.67 7.83
N PRO A 179 -38.14 3.61 7.47
CA PRO A 179 -37.97 2.89 6.21
C PRO A 179 -38.30 3.73 4.98
N GLN A 180 -38.96 4.88 5.15
CA GLN A 180 -39.32 5.80 4.06
C GLN A 180 -38.32 6.96 3.90
N SER A 181 -37.30 7.02 4.76
CA SER A 181 -36.25 8.05 4.67
C SER A 181 -35.53 7.96 3.31
N PRO A 182 -35.34 9.08 2.60
CA PRO A 182 -34.53 9.10 1.38
C PRO A 182 -33.03 8.91 1.64
N VAL A 183 -32.61 9.00 2.91
CA VAL A 183 -31.23 8.78 3.35
C VAL A 183 -31.17 7.47 4.13
N PHE A 184 -30.31 6.56 3.68
CA PHE A 184 -30.09 5.29 4.35
C PHE A 184 -29.51 5.50 5.77
N ALA A 185 -30.23 5.01 6.79
CA ALA A 185 -29.88 5.17 8.21
C ALA A 185 -29.81 3.83 8.97
N GLY A 186 -29.65 2.73 8.24
CA GLY A 186 -29.64 1.37 8.79
C GLY A 186 -31.04 0.76 8.88
N ASP A 187 -31.24 -0.11 9.86
CA ASP A 187 -32.48 -0.87 10.09
C ASP A 187 -33.02 -0.66 11.52
N GLU A 188 -34.03 -1.43 11.93
CA GLU A 188 -34.63 -1.34 13.26
C GLU A 188 -33.61 -1.52 14.40
N GLU A 189 -32.61 -2.37 14.22
CA GLU A 189 -31.66 -2.79 15.25
C GLU A 189 -30.28 -2.15 15.12
N TRP A 190 -29.87 -1.77 13.92
CA TRP A 190 -28.52 -1.37 13.58
C TRP A 190 -28.48 -0.04 12.82
N VAL A 191 -27.41 0.72 13.04
CA VAL A 191 -27.10 1.95 12.32
C VAL A 191 -25.69 1.87 11.72
N PRO A 192 -25.41 2.56 10.60
CA PRO A 192 -24.06 2.62 10.06
C PRO A 192 -23.05 3.15 11.09
N SER A 193 -21.85 2.56 11.10
CA SER A 193 -20.79 2.97 12.01
C SER A 193 -20.13 4.27 11.54
N LYS A 194 -19.43 4.94 12.45
CA LYS A 194 -18.58 6.10 12.10
C LYS A 194 -17.57 5.74 10.99
N ALA A 195 -16.97 4.55 11.09
CA ALA A 195 -16.01 4.06 10.11
C ALA A 195 -16.63 3.89 8.71
N ALA A 196 -17.91 3.52 8.61
CA ALA A 196 -18.60 3.45 7.32
C ALA A 196 -18.68 4.83 6.66
N PHE A 197 -19.10 5.86 7.40
CA PHE A 197 -19.17 7.23 6.87
C PHE A 197 -17.80 7.82 6.57
N GLU A 198 -16.81 7.59 7.44
CA GLU A 198 -15.44 8.08 7.25
C GLU A 198 -14.80 7.49 6.01
N LEU A 199 -14.92 6.17 5.78
CA LEU A 199 -14.38 5.51 4.60
C LEU A 199 -14.94 6.12 3.30
N ILE A 200 -16.26 6.29 3.22
CA ILE A 200 -16.95 6.88 2.06
C ILE A 200 -16.49 8.32 1.84
N ALA A 201 -16.42 9.13 2.90
CA ALA A 201 -15.98 10.51 2.83
C ALA A 201 -14.51 10.65 2.39
N GLN A 202 -13.61 9.81 2.92
CA GLN A 202 -12.19 9.85 2.57
C GLN A 202 -11.94 9.38 1.13
N ARG A 203 -12.66 8.34 0.70
CA ARG A 203 -12.65 7.90 -0.69
C ARG A 203 -13.15 9.01 -1.62
N ASP A 204 -14.21 9.74 -1.28
CA ASP A 204 -14.67 10.85 -2.13
C ASP A 204 -13.65 11.99 -2.23
N LYS A 205 -12.97 12.33 -1.12
CA LYS A 205 -11.84 13.27 -1.16
C LYS A 205 -10.71 12.79 -2.06
N ALA A 206 -10.48 11.48 -2.13
CA ALA A 206 -9.41 10.91 -2.94
C ALA A 206 -9.60 11.08 -4.45
N LYS A 207 -10.81 11.43 -4.93
CA LYS A 207 -11.09 11.63 -6.37
C LYS A 207 -10.27 12.75 -7.02
N THR A 208 -9.75 13.67 -6.21
CA THR A 208 -8.95 14.83 -6.65
C THR A 208 -7.47 14.72 -6.29
N GLN A 209 -6.98 13.52 -5.96
CA GLN A 209 -5.54 13.31 -5.72
C GLN A 209 -4.72 13.61 -6.99
N PRO A 210 -3.42 13.90 -6.86
CA PRO A 210 -2.54 14.04 -8.02
C PRO A 210 -2.48 12.78 -8.89
N LEU A 211 -2.28 12.95 -10.19
CA LEU A 211 -2.21 11.85 -11.18
C LEU A 211 -1.20 10.78 -10.78
N TRP A 212 -0.03 11.16 -10.27
CA TRP A 212 0.98 10.17 -9.89
C TRP A 212 0.50 9.20 -8.80
N ARG A 213 -0.36 9.64 -7.88
CA ARG A 213 -0.96 8.77 -6.85
C ARG A 213 -1.91 7.76 -7.47
N PHE A 214 -2.69 8.18 -8.47
CA PHE A 214 -3.51 7.26 -9.25
C PHE A 214 -2.67 6.24 -10.02
N LEU A 215 -1.57 6.65 -10.67
CA LEU A 215 -0.68 5.72 -11.38
C LEU A 215 -0.06 4.66 -10.45
N VAL A 216 0.30 5.04 -9.21
CA VAL A 216 0.74 4.08 -8.18
C VAL A 216 -0.42 3.18 -7.73
N ALA A 217 -1.62 3.74 -7.54
CA ALA A 217 -2.81 3.03 -7.10
C ALA A 217 -3.35 2.03 -8.13
N LEU A 218 -3.10 2.25 -9.44
CA LEU A 218 -3.44 1.29 -10.51
C LEU A 218 -2.60 0.00 -10.47
N ASN A 219 -1.59 -0.09 -9.58
CA ASN A 219 -0.76 -1.29 -9.38
C ASN A 219 -0.08 -1.78 -10.67
N ILE A 220 0.32 -0.86 -11.56
CA ILE A 220 1.04 -1.20 -12.79
C ILE A 220 2.44 -1.70 -12.40
N ARG A 221 2.82 -2.88 -12.93
CA ARG A 221 4.11 -3.48 -12.60
C ARG A 221 5.25 -2.53 -12.96
N HIS A 222 6.24 -2.41 -12.07
CA HIS A 222 7.40 -1.52 -12.19
C HIS A 222 7.10 -0.01 -12.08
N VAL A 223 5.83 0.41 -12.03
CA VAL A 223 5.45 1.81 -11.84
C VAL A 223 5.36 2.12 -10.35
N GLY A 224 6.51 2.47 -9.76
CA GLY A 224 6.57 3.03 -8.40
C GLY A 224 6.39 4.55 -8.37
N PRO A 225 6.40 5.17 -7.17
CA PRO A 225 6.19 6.61 -7.00
C PRO A 225 7.12 7.51 -7.83
N VAL A 226 8.36 7.07 -8.09
CA VAL A 226 9.32 7.84 -8.89
C VAL A 226 8.88 7.89 -10.36
N ALA A 227 8.64 6.73 -10.97
CA ALA A 227 8.19 6.64 -12.36
C ALA A 227 6.81 7.30 -12.56
N ALA A 228 5.89 7.08 -11.61
CA ALA A 228 4.57 7.68 -11.63
C ALA A 228 4.62 9.21 -11.64
N ARG A 229 5.49 9.83 -10.84
CA ARG A 229 5.65 11.29 -10.82
C ARG A 229 6.27 11.82 -12.10
N ALA A 230 7.23 11.10 -12.67
CA ALA A 230 7.85 11.48 -13.95
C ALA A 230 6.82 11.46 -15.08
N LEU A 231 6.02 10.39 -15.17
CA LEU A 231 4.91 10.26 -16.12
C LEU A 231 3.88 11.37 -15.93
N ALA A 232 3.43 11.59 -14.70
CA ALA A 232 2.44 12.62 -14.40
C ALA A 232 2.95 14.02 -14.77
N SER A 233 4.21 14.34 -14.44
CA SER A 233 4.82 15.64 -14.77
C SER A 233 4.99 15.84 -16.27
N HIS A 234 5.26 14.76 -17.02
CA HIS A 234 5.48 14.82 -18.46
C HIS A 234 4.16 14.93 -19.25
N PHE A 235 3.17 14.08 -18.93
CA PHE A 235 1.93 13.96 -19.70
C PHE A 235 0.76 14.77 -19.13
N GLY A 236 0.78 15.12 -17.84
CA GLY A 236 -0.24 15.90 -17.14
C GLY A 236 -1.60 15.20 -16.93
N SER A 237 -1.90 14.15 -17.69
CA SER A 237 -3.17 13.42 -17.68
C SER A 237 -2.95 11.94 -17.99
N LEU A 238 -3.84 11.08 -17.49
CA LEU A 238 -3.86 9.67 -17.86
C LEU A 238 -4.19 9.50 -19.35
N GLU A 239 -5.06 10.35 -19.90
CA GLU A 239 -5.39 10.37 -21.33
C GLU A 239 -4.15 10.60 -22.20
N GLY A 240 -3.24 11.48 -21.77
CA GLY A 240 -1.95 11.70 -22.42
C GLY A 240 -1.06 10.45 -22.40
N ILE A 241 -1.05 9.72 -21.27
CA ILE A 241 -0.30 8.45 -21.13
C ILE A 241 -0.94 7.35 -21.99
N GLU A 242 -2.26 7.26 -22.06
CA GLU A 242 -3.00 6.28 -22.87
C GLU A 242 -2.77 6.47 -24.38
N ALA A 243 -2.57 7.73 -24.81
CA ALA A 243 -2.32 8.07 -26.21
C ALA A 243 -0.84 7.93 -26.63
N ALA A 244 0.08 7.85 -25.66
CA ALA A 244 1.51 7.85 -25.91
C ALA A 244 2.01 6.55 -26.56
N SER A 245 2.97 6.69 -27.46
CA SER A 245 3.74 5.59 -28.06
C SER A 245 4.76 5.00 -27.08
N LEU A 246 5.32 3.83 -27.42
CA LEU A 246 6.39 3.21 -26.64
C LEU A 246 7.61 4.14 -26.55
N GLU A 247 7.94 4.79 -27.66
CA GLU A 247 9.05 5.72 -27.78
C GLU A 247 8.85 6.92 -26.86
N GLU A 248 7.68 7.59 -26.94
CA GLU A 248 7.36 8.75 -26.08
C GLU A 248 7.37 8.40 -24.59
N LEU A 249 6.81 7.25 -24.21
CA LEU A 249 6.86 6.77 -22.82
C LEU A 249 8.29 6.51 -22.34
N SER A 250 9.15 6.00 -23.22
CA SER A 250 10.54 5.65 -22.89
C SER A 250 11.48 6.87 -22.86
N GLU A 251 11.06 8.02 -23.38
CA GLU A 251 11.81 9.28 -23.31
C GLU A 251 11.68 9.98 -21.95
N VAL A 252 10.70 9.58 -21.12
CA VAL A 252 10.51 10.15 -19.79
C VAL A 252 11.64 9.72 -18.85
N ASP A 253 12.33 10.68 -18.22
CA ASP A 253 13.42 10.39 -17.28
C ASP A 253 12.95 9.50 -16.12
N GLY A 254 13.60 8.34 -15.94
CA GLY A 254 13.20 7.31 -14.98
C GLY A 254 12.18 6.29 -15.50
N VAL A 255 11.71 6.41 -16.74
CA VAL A 255 10.84 5.45 -17.42
C VAL A 255 11.61 4.82 -18.58
N GLY A 256 12.22 3.67 -18.35
CA GLY A 256 12.83 2.89 -19.42
C GLY A 256 11.82 2.04 -20.18
N GLU A 257 12.26 1.42 -21.28
CA GLU A 257 11.46 0.56 -22.16
C GLU A 257 10.66 -0.51 -21.39
N THR A 258 11.25 -1.13 -20.37
CA THR A 258 10.55 -2.14 -19.54
C THR A 258 9.32 -1.58 -18.83
N ILE A 259 9.39 -0.34 -18.32
CA ILE A 259 8.27 0.31 -17.65
C ILE A 259 7.22 0.73 -18.68
N ALA A 260 7.67 1.32 -19.80
CA ALA A 260 6.78 1.71 -20.89
C ALA A 260 5.99 0.52 -21.46
N VAL A 261 6.65 -0.61 -21.74
CA VAL A 261 5.98 -1.86 -22.15
C VAL A 261 4.99 -2.33 -21.08
N SER A 262 5.37 -2.30 -19.80
CA SER A 262 4.48 -2.72 -18.71
C SER A 262 3.20 -1.87 -18.64
N ILE A 263 3.29 -0.56 -18.88
CA ILE A 263 2.14 0.35 -18.94
C ILE A 263 1.25 -0.01 -20.13
N MET A 264 1.84 -0.14 -21.33
CA MET A 264 1.07 -0.47 -22.54
C MET A 264 0.39 -1.84 -22.44
N GLU A 265 1.07 -2.85 -21.92
CA GLU A 265 0.49 -4.18 -21.70
C GLU A 265 -0.65 -4.12 -20.68
N TRP A 266 -0.47 -3.37 -19.59
CA TRP A 266 -1.51 -3.20 -18.57
C TRP A 266 -2.76 -2.54 -19.16
N LEU A 267 -2.61 -1.46 -19.94
CA LEU A 267 -3.72 -0.75 -20.58
C LEU A 267 -4.46 -1.57 -21.63
N ARG A 268 -3.83 -2.60 -22.22
CA ARG A 268 -4.48 -3.49 -23.21
C ARG A 268 -5.42 -4.51 -22.58
N VAL A 269 -5.36 -4.72 -21.27
CA VAL A 269 -6.18 -5.72 -20.58
C VAL A 269 -7.56 -5.13 -20.27
N ASP A 270 -8.62 -5.79 -20.74
CA ASP A 270 -10.00 -5.27 -20.66
C ASP A 270 -10.46 -4.93 -19.25
N TRP A 271 -10.16 -5.79 -18.27
CA TRP A 271 -10.59 -5.54 -16.89
C TRP A 271 -9.78 -4.45 -16.19
N HIS A 272 -8.58 -4.11 -16.69
CA HIS A 272 -7.85 -2.94 -16.21
C HIS A 272 -8.48 -1.65 -16.73
N ARG A 273 -8.91 -1.62 -17.99
CA ARG A 273 -9.65 -0.48 -18.56
C ARG A 273 -10.98 -0.24 -17.85
N GLU A 274 -11.68 -1.31 -17.46
CA GLU A 274 -12.90 -1.20 -16.64
C GLU A 274 -12.66 -0.44 -15.33
N ILE A 275 -11.48 -0.56 -14.70
CA ILE A 275 -11.14 0.20 -13.49
C ILE A 275 -11.12 1.69 -13.79
N ILE A 276 -10.37 2.09 -14.83
CA ILE A 276 -10.24 3.49 -15.22
C ILE A 276 -11.61 4.06 -15.58
N ASP A 277 -12.37 3.36 -16.42
CA ASP A 277 -13.67 3.83 -16.90
C ASP A 277 -14.67 4.06 -15.76
N ARG A 278 -14.76 3.12 -14.81
CA ARG A 278 -15.65 3.27 -13.65
C ARG A 278 -15.20 4.38 -12.71
N TRP A 279 -13.89 4.52 -12.49
CA TRP A 279 -13.35 5.60 -11.67
C TRP A 279 -13.63 6.97 -12.32
N ARG A 280 -13.41 7.11 -13.64
CA ARG A 280 -13.80 8.30 -14.42
C ARG A 280 -15.30 8.58 -14.29
N ALA A 281 -16.15 7.57 -14.43
CA ALA A 281 -17.61 7.70 -14.28
C ALA A 281 -18.02 8.19 -12.87
N CYS A 282 -17.21 7.92 -11.85
CA CYS A 282 -17.40 8.41 -10.49
C CYS A 282 -16.81 9.80 -10.22
N GLY A 283 -16.23 10.46 -11.23
CA GLY A 283 -15.67 11.81 -11.13
C GLY A 283 -14.19 11.86 -10.73
N VAL A 284 -13.45 10.75 -10.87
CA VAL A 284 -11.98 10.79 -10.72
C VAL A 284 -11.38 11.59 -11.88
N SER A 285 -10.56 12.59 -11.55
CA SER A 285 -10.00 13.53 -12.54
C SER A 285 -8.99 12.88 -13.49
N PHE A 286 -8.14 11.98 -12.96
CA PHE A 286 -6.97 11.43 -13.68
C PHE A 286 -6.09 12.47 -14.40
N ALA A 287 -6.13 13.71 -13.93
CA ALA A 287 -5.33 14.80 -14.46
C ALA A 287 -4.85 15.64 -13.28
N ASP A 288 -3.59 16.04 -13.36
CA ASP A 288 -3.10 17.08 -12.49
C ASP A 288 -3.78 18.38 -12.92
N SER A 289 -4.31 19.14 -11.95
CA SER A 289 -4.60 20.55 -12.23
C SER A 289 -3.30 21.16 -12.76
N PRO A 290 -3.32 21.92 -13.87
CA PRO A 290 -2.10 22.52 -14.39
C PRO A 290 -1.44 23.22 -13.21
N ALA A 291 -0.25 22.72 -12.83
CA ALA A 291 0.48 23.31 -11.74
C ALA A 291 0.55 24.81 -12.09
N PRO A 292 0.22 25.73 -11.16
CA PRO A 292 0.59 27.11 -11.38
C PRO A 292 2.07 27.04 -11.73
N VAL A 293 2.41 27.47 -12.93
CA VAL A 293 3.77 27.40 -13.45
C VAL A 293 4.57 28.19 -12.45
N SER A 294 5.20 27.49 -11.51
CA SER A 294 6.05 28.10 -10.52
C SER A 294 7.32 28.44 -11.29
N SER A 295 7.27 29.57 -11.96
CA SER A 295 8.42 30.41 -12.26
C SER A 295 8.99 31.05 -10.97
N GLY A 296 8.73 30.44 -9.81
CA GLY A 296 9.39 30.74 -8.55
C GLY A 296 10.65 29.90 -8.40
N ASP A 297 11.64 30.47 -7.71
CA ASP A 297 12.89 29.82 -7.34
C ASP A 297 12.58 28.45 -6.73
N GLN A 298 13.08 27.36 -7.34
CA GLN A 298 13.00 26.01 -6.78
C GLN A 298 14.18 25.86 -5.81
N PRO A 299 14.00 26.03 -4.49
CA PRO A 299 15.13 26.28 -3.59
C PRO A 299 16.07 25.07 -3.45
N LEU A 300 15.57 23.88 -3.79
CA LEU A 300 16.32 22.63 -3.76
C LEU A 300 16.66 22.09 -5.15
N ARG A 301 16.58 22.90 -6.21
CA ARG A 301 16.88 22.47 -7.59
C ARG A 301 18.24 21.76 -7.66
N GLY A 302 18.21 20.48 -8.04
CA GLY A 302 19.40 19.65 -8.20
C GLY A 302 20.00 19.09 -6.91
N ALA A 303 19.46 19.44 -5.75
CA ALA A 303 19.89 18.90 -4.46
C ALA A 303 19.38 17.47 -4.27
N ILE A 304 20.22 16.57 -3.75
CA ILE A 304 19.83 15.24 -3.29
C ILE A 304 19.67 15.29 -1.77
N VAL A 305 18.43 15.11 -1.30
CA VAL A 305 18.08 15.23 0.12
C VAL A 305 17.73 13.86 0.69
N VAL A 306 18.34 13.47 1.79
CA VAL A 306 17.96 12.26 2.54
C VAL A 306 17.22 12.68 3.79
N VAL A 307 15.95 12.30 3.92
CA VAL A 307 15.17 12.53 5.13
C VAL A 307 15.19 11.26 5.99
N THR A 308 15.52 11.40 7.27
CA THR A 308 15.65 10.27 8.19
C THR A 308 15.22 10.62 9.61
N GLY A 309 14.63 9.64 10.31
CA GLY A 309 13.99 9.89 11.60
C GLY A 309 12.63 10.57 11.48
N SER A 310 12.00 10.86 12.61
CA SER A 310 10.72 11.55 12.68
C SER A 310 10.89 13.04 12.40
N ILE A 311 10.15 13.57 11.41
CA ILE A 311 10.15 14.99 11.08
C ILE A 311 8.85 15.62 11.62
N PRO A 312 8.92 16.67 12.46
CA PRO A 312 7.73 17.32 12.98
C PRO A 312 6.81 17.80 11.87
N GLY A 313 5.53 17.42 11.90
CA GLY A 313 4.53 17.83 10.92
C GLY A 313 4.52 17.05 9.60
N TYR A 314 5.47 16.14 9.38
CA TYR A 314 5.56 15.36 8.15
C TYR A 314 5.55 13.85 8.43
N SER A 315 4.78 13.12 7.63
CA SER A 315 5.05 11.70 7.44
C SER A 315 6.35 11.54 6.62
N ARG A 316 6.95 10.34 6.63
CA ARG A 316 8.14 10.08 5.80
C ARG A 316 7.87 10.37 4.32
N ASP A 317 6.75 9.87 3.81
CA ASP A 317 6.35 10.08 2.43
C ASP A 317 6.03 11.56 2.17
N GLY A 318 5.37 12.24 3.13
CA GLY A 318 5.08 13.67 3.05
C GLY A 318 6.35 14.54 3.04
N ALA A 319 7.40 14.15 3.75
CA ALA A 319 8.68 14.84 3.70
C ALA A 319 9.38 14.65 2.34
N GLU A 320 9.34 13.45 1.76
CA GLU A 320 9.84 13.21 0.41
C GLU A 320 9.06 14.02 -0.63
N GLU A 321 7.73 14.11 -0.50
CA GLU A 321 6.87 14.97 -1.33
C GLU A 321 7.23 16.45 -1.22
N ALA A 322 7.48 16.94 0.00
CA ALA A 322 7.86 18.32 0.22
C ALA A 322 9.22 18.66 -0.43
N VAL A 323 10.21 17.74 -0.35
CA VAL A 323 11.50 17.88 -1.05
C VAL A 323 11.29 17.99 -2.56
N ILE A 324 10.43 17.14 -3.14
CA ILE A 324 10.14 17.15 -4.58
C ILE A 324 9.46 18.47 -4.96
N ALA A 325 8.49 18.94 -4.17
CA ALA A 325 7.79 20.20 -4.41
C ALA A 325 8.74 21.41 -4.40
N ALA A 326 9.81 21.37 -3.60
CA ALA A 326 10.88 22.37 -3.57
C ALA A 326 11.94 22.20 -4.69
N GLY A 327 11.79 21.21 -5.58
CA GLY A 327 12.69 20.93 -6.72
C GLY A 327 13.87 20.00 -6.41
N GLY A 328 13.90 19.39 -5.22
CA GLY A 328 14.93 18.45 -4.80
C GLY A 328 14.65 17.00 -5.20
N LYS A 329 15.68 16.15 -5.08
CA LYS A 329 15.62 14.70 -5.30
C LYS A 329 15.71 13.97 -3.96
N PRO A 330 14.61 13.39 -3.43
CA PRO A 330 14.69 12.59 -2.23
C PRO A 330 15.46 11.29 -2.48
N SER A 331 16.24 10.84 -1.50
CA SER A 331 16.98 9.58 -1.54
C SER A 331 16.81 8.79 -0.25
N SER A 332 16.68 7.47 -0.37
CA SER A 332 16.60 6.55 0.78
C SER A 332 17.96 6.14 1.33
N SER A 333 19.05 6.49 0.66
CA SER A 333 20.42 6.14 1.04
C SER A 333 21.34 7.36 1.06
N VAL A 334 22.27 7.39 2.01
CA VAL A 334 23.33 8.40 2.08
C VAL A 334 24.50 7.93 1.22
N SER A 335 24.98 8.80 0.34
CA SER A 335 26.12 8.56 -0.56
C SER A 335 26.97 9.82 -0.68
N THR A 336 28.11 9.74 -1.36
CA THR A 336 28.94 10.92 -1.68
C THR A 336 28.25 11.92 -2.61
N LYS A 337 27.15 11.53 -3.28
CA LYS A 337 26.33 12.43 -4.12
C LYS A 337 25.23 13.12 -3.31
N THR A 338 25.00 12.72 -2.07
CA THR A 338 23.98 13.33 -1.22
C THR A 338 24.38 14.75 -0.89
N THR A 339 23.47 15.70 -1.09
CA THR A 339 23.71 17.12 -0.83
C THR A 339 23.51 17.46 0.64
N VAL A 340 22.46 16.92 1.26
CA VAL A 340 22.14 17.14 2.67
C VAL A 340 21.34 15.97 3.26
N VAL A 341 21.56 15.67 4.53
CA VAL A 341 20.74 14.75 5.32
C VAL A 341 19.93 15.53 6.35
N VAL A 342 18.61 15.40 6.33
CA VAL A 342 17.71 15.94 7.35
C VAL A 342 17.47 14.84 8.39
N ALA A 343 17.93 15.07 9.62
CA ALA A 343 17.92 14.08 10.69
C ALA A 343 16.97 14.50 11.82
N GLY A 344 15.97 13.65 12.08
CA GLY A 344 15.10 13.73 13.25
C GLY A 344 15.33 12.59 14.23
N GLU A 345 14.43 12.48 15.20
CA GLU A 345 14.48 11.42 16.21
C GLU A 345 14.50 10.03 15.56
N GLY A 346 15.43 9.16 15.97
CA GLY A 346 15.57 7.81 15.41
C GLY A 346 16.42 7.70 14.12
N ALA A 347 17.09 8.77 13.67
CA ALA A 347 17.89 8.80 12.44
C ALA A 347 19.22 8.00 12.44
N GLY A 348 19.52 7.24 13.50
CA GLY A 348 20.86 6.80 13.88
C GLY A 348 21.77 6.27 12.77
N SER A 349 21.32 5.29 11.97
CA SER A 349 22.19 4.68 10.94
C SER A 349 22.53 5.62 9.77
N LYS A 350 21.59 6.48 9.36
CA LYS A 350 21.81 7.43 8.26
C LYS A 350 22.57 8.68 8.72
N ARG A 351 22.37 9.12 9.97
CA ARG A 351 23.18 10.17 10.59
C ARG A 351 24.66 9.75 10.64
N ALA A 352 24.94 8.57 11.17
CA ALA A 352 26.30 8.02 11.20
C ALA A 352 26.92 7.88 9.79
N SER A 353 26.13 7.48 8.79
CA SER A 353 26.60 7.39 7.40
C SER A 353 26.94 8.76 6.82
N ALA A 354 26.17 9.80 7.14
CA ALA A 354 26.42 11.17 6.70
C ALA A 354 27.68 11.74 7.33
N GLU A 355 27.88 11.53 8.63
CA GLU A 355 29.09 11.92 9.36
C GLU A 355 30.34 11.26 8.75
N ALA A 356 30.27 9.95 8.47
CA ALA A 356 31.39 9.21 7.87
C ALA A 356 31.74 9.68 6.45
N LEU A 357 30.74 10.14 5.68
CA LEU A 357 30.92 10.60 4.30
C LEU A 357 31.13 12.12 4.19
N GLY A 358 31.10 12.87 5.31
CA GLY A 358 31.22 14.32 5.32
C GLY A 358 30.06 15.06 4.67
N VAL A 359 28.88 14.44 4.61
CA VAL A 359 27.67 15.05 4.06
C VAL A 359 27.03 15.96 5.10
N PRO A 360 26.64 17.21 4.77
CA PRO A 360 25.97 18.12 5.71
C PRO A 360 24.72 17.52 6.36
N ILE A 361 24.56 17.72 7.66
CA ILE A 361 23.40 17.26 8.44
C ILE A 361 22.62 18.46 8.94
N LEU A 362 21.32 18.45 8.69
CA LEU A 362 20.35 19.44 9.15
C LEU A 362 19.40 18.79 10.15
N GLU A 363 19.19 19.40 11.32
CA GLU A 363 18.23 18.89 12.30
C GLU A 363 16.78 19.09 11.80
N ALA A 364 15.87 18.18 12.17
CA ALA A 364 14.52 18.09 11.61
C ALA A 364 13.67 19.37 11.80
N GLU A 365 13.90 20.14 12.86
CA GLU A 365 13.21 21.40 13.13
C GLU A 365 13.49 22.47 12.06
N LYS A 366 14.62 22.35 11.34
CA LYS A 366 14.99 23.26 10.25
C LYS A 366 14.47 22.77 8.89
N PHE A 367 13.74 21.67 8.81
CA PHE A 367 13.28 21.10 7.53
C PHE A 367 12.40 22.06 6.74
N GLU A 368 11.44 22.73 7.37
CA GLU A 368 10.61 23.74 6.69
C GLU A 368 11.44 24.93 6.18
N LEU A 369 12.50 25.29 6.91
CA LEU A 369 13.42 26.34 6.49
C LEU A 369 14.18 25.92 5.23
N LEU A 370 14.69 24.68 5.19
CA LEU A 370 15.37 24.11 4.01
C LEU A 370 14.46 24.12 2.78
N LEU A 371 13.19 23.77 2.94
CA LEU A 371 12.22 23.76 1.84
C LEU A 371 11.95 25.16 1.28
N ARG A 372 12.00 26.19 2.13
CA ARG A 372 11.72 27.58 1.76
C ARG A 372 12.92 28.36 1.25
N GLU A 373 14.08 28.17 1.88
CA GLU A 373 15.29 28.98 1.65
C GLU A 373 16.37 28.22 0.87
N GLY A 374 16.23 26.91 0.72
CA GLY A 374 17.17 26.09 -0.04
C GLY A 374 18.45 25.78 0.73
N LEU A 375 19.53 25.51 0.01
CA LEU A 375 20.80 25.07 0.60
C LEU A 375 21.54 26.16 1.40
N SER A 376 21.12 27.43 1.33
CA SER A 376 21.71 28.53 2.12
C SER A 376 21.58 28.30 3.63
N VAL A 377 20.59 27.52 4.07
CA VAL A 377 20.39 27.17 5.49
C VAL A 377 21.55 26.34 6.05
N LEU A 378 22.39 25.74 5.20
CA LEU A 378 23.58 24.99 5.61
C LEU A 378 24.78 25.89 5.95
N GLU A 379 24.71 27.18 5.59
CA GLU A 379 25.74 28.18 5.88
C GLU A 379 25.48 28.92 7.21
N LEU A 380 24.37 28.62 7.89
CA LEU A 380 23.93 29.14 9.20
C LEU A 380 24.19 28.15 10.34
#